data_AF-A0A7J8VFQ4-F1
#
_entry.id   AF-A0A7J8VFQ4-F1
#
_cell.length_a   1.000
_cell.length_b   1.000
_cell.length_c   1.000
_cell.angle_alpha   90.00
_cell.angle_beta   90.00
_cell.angle_gamma   90.00
#
_symmetry.space_group_name_H-M   'P 1'
#
loop_
_entity.id
_entity.type
_entity.pdbx_description
1 polymer ?
#
loop_
_entity_poly.entity_id
_entity_poly.type
_entity_poly.pdbx_seq_one_letter_code
_entity_poly.pdbx_strand_id
1 'polypeptide(L)'
;MVADGSSLLLLLQMLHFAPACREGALHVLYALASTPELAWAAAKHGGVVYILELLLPLQEEIPLQQRAAAASLLGKLVAQPMHGPRVAITLARFLPDGLVSVIRDGPGEAVVSALEQNTETPELVWTPAMAASLSAQIATMVSDLYREQVKGRIVDWDVPEQASAQQEMRDEPQVGGIYVRLFLKDPKFPLRNPKRFLEGLLDQYLSSIAATHYESESVDPELPLLLSAALVSLLRVHPALADHVGYLGYVPKLVAAVAYEGRREAMSSGDMKDGGNMADRKYESDEQPAQTPQE
;
A
#
# COMPACT_ATOMS: atom_id res chain seq x y z
N MET A 1 1.46 -20.10 -34.80
CA MET A 1 0.85 -18.75 -34.96
C MET A 1 -0.60 -18.78 -34.47
N VAL A 2 -0.84 -19.12 -33.19
CA VAL A 2 -2.16 -19.68 -32.79
C VAL A 2 -3.12 -18.67 -32.15
N ALA A 3 -2.76 -17.40 -31.99
CA ALA A 3 -3.67 -16.42 -31.41
C ALA A 3 -3.58 -15.07 -32.14
N ASP A 4 -4.54 -14.82 -33.04
CA ASP A 4 -4.83 -13.46 -33.47
C ASP A 4 -5.38 -12.69 -32.26
N GLY A 5 -4.96 -11.43 -32.05
CA GLY A 5 -5.32 -10.66 -30.85
C GLY A 5 -6.82 -10.52 -30.66
N SER A 6 -7.56 -10.47 -31.78
CA SER A 6 -9.02 -10.44 -31.83
C SER A 6 -9.67 -11.72 -31.28
N SER A 7 -9.06 -12.89 -31.52
CA SER A 7 -9.59 -14.18 -31.04
C SER A 7 -9.43 -14.34 -29.53
N LEU A 8 -8.31 -13.86 -28.97
CA LEU A 8 -8.10 -13.85 -27.51
C LEU A 8 -9.10 -12.93 -26.82
N LEU A 9 -9.36 -11.77 -27.42
CA LEU A 9 -10.32 -10.83 -26.89
C LEU A 9 -11.74 -11.43 -26.88
N LEU A 10 -12.13 -12.12 -27.95
CA LEU A 10 -13.42 -12.80 -28.01
C LEU A 10 -13.53 -13.89 -26.92
N LEU A 11 -12.48 -14.68 -26.68
CA LEU A 11 -12.47 -15.67 -25.60
C LEU A 11 -12.66 -15.02 -24.22
N LEU A 12 -12.02 -13.88 -23.97
CA LEU A 12 -12.18 -13.12 -22.73
C LEU A 12 -13.60 -12.56 -22.60
N GLN A 13 -14.17 -12.03 -23.68
CA GLN A 13 -15.55 -11.53 -23.71
C GLN A 13 -16.56 -12.65 -23.46
N MET A 14 -16.33 -13.86 -24.00
CA MET A 14 -17.20 -15.03 -23.80
C MET A 14 -17.35 -15.39 -22.32
N LEU A 15 -16.35 -15.06 -21.47
CA LEU A 15 -16.48 -15.23 -20.02
C LEU A 15 -17.64 -14.41 -19.45
N HIS A 16 -17.87 -13.21 -19.98
CA HIS A 16 -18.95 -12.32 -19.56
C HIS A 16 -20.29 -12.69 -20.24
N PHE A 17 -20.37 -12.64 -21.57
CA PHE A 17 -21.66 -12.66 -22.29
C PHE A 17 -22.21 -14.06 -22.59
N ALA A 18 -21.42 -15.13 -22.44
CA ALA A 18 -21.82 -16.49 -22.81
C ALA A 18 -21.63 -17.52 -21.68
N PRO A 19 -22.52 -17.53 -20.65
CA PRO A 19 -22.43 -18.43 -19.51
C PRO A 19 -22.25 -19.91 -19.87
N ALA A 20 -22.97 -20.39 -20.90
CA ALA A 20 -22.91 -21.77 -21.37
C ALA A 20 -21.53 -22.18 -21.93
N CYS A 21 -20.71 -21.22 -22.35
CA CYS A 21 -19.39 -21.47 -22.95
C CYS A 21 -18.23 -21.12 -22.00
N ARG A 22 -18.50 -20.62 -20.79
CA ARG A 22 -17.48 -20.16 -19.82
C ARG A 22 -16.44 -21.24 -19.54
N GLU A 23 -16.87 -22.46 -19.27
CA GLU A 23 -15.96 -23.58 -18.94
C GLU A 23 -14.99 -23.90 -20.10
N GLY A 24 -15.50 -23.98 -21.32
CA GLY A 24 -14.68 -24.19 -22.51
C GLY A 24 -13.71 -23.02 -22.77
N ALA A 25 -14.19 -21.79 -22.61
CA ALA A 25 -13.36 -20.59 -22.74
C ALA A 25 -12.24 -20.55 -21.70
N LEU A 26 -12.54 -20.85 -20.42
CA LEU A 26 -11.55 -20.95 -19.34
C LEU A 26 -10.50 -22.03 -19.64
N HIS A 27 -10.90 -23.19 -20.15
CA HIS A 27 -9.98 -24.26 -20.55
C HIS A 27 -9.00 -23.80 -21.64
N VAL A 28 -9.49 -23.14 -22.69
CA VAL A 28 -8.66 -22.62 -23.79
C VAL A 28 -7.75 -21.50 -23.30
N LEU A 29 -8.27 -20.55 -22.53
CA LEU A 29 -7.49 -19.46 -21.94
C LEU A 29 -6.39 -19.99 -21.02
N TYR A 30 -6.68 -21.00 -20.19
CA TYR A 30 -5.68 -21.61 -19.32
C TYR A 30 -4.55 -22.30 -20.10
N ALA A 31 -4.88 -22.98 -21.21
CA ALA A 31 -3.88 -23.56 -22.10
C ALA A 31 -2.99 -22.49 -22.74
N LEU A 32 -3.56 -21.32 -23.07
CA LEU A 32 -2.87 -20.18 -23.67
C LEU A 32 -2.17 -19.25 -22.67
N ALA A 33 -2.40 -19.40 -21.36
CA ALA A 33 -1.86 -18.50 -20.33
C ALA A 33 -0.33 -18.46 -20.25
N SER A 34 0.36 -19.46 -20.80
CA SER A 34 1.82 -19.46 -20.89
C SER A 34 2.35 -18.56 -22.02
N THR A 35 1.48 -18.11 -22.94
CA THR A 35 1.91 -17.28 -24.08
C THR A 35 1.90 -15.79 -23.73
N PRO A 36 2.83 -14.99 -24.26
CA PRO A 36 2.87 -13.56 -23.99
C PRO A 36 1.64 -12.83 -24.53
N GLU A 37 1.02 -13.31 -25.61
CA GLU A 37 -0.13 -12.65 -26.24
C GLU A 37 -1.34 -12.60 -25.31
N LEU A 38 -1.63 -13.70 -24.58
CA LEU A 38 -2.73 -13.70 -23.62
C LEU A 38 -2.41 -12.85 -22.38
N ALA A 39 -1.18 -12.91 -21.87
CA ALA A 39 -0.77 -12.05 -20.75
C ALA A 39 -0.82 -10.56 -21.13
N TRP A 40 -0.47 -10.22 -22.37
CA TRP A 40 -0.64 -8.87 -22.91
C TRP A 40 -2.12 -8.48 -22.99
N ALA A 41 -2.96 -9.33 -23.59
CA ALA A 41 -4.40 -9.06 -23.69
C ALA A 41 -5.06 -8.90 -22.31
N ALA A 42 -4.65 -9.71 -21.32
CA ALA A 42 -5.09 -9.58 -19.95
C ALA A 42 -4.70 -8.22 -19.34
N ALA A 43 -3.45 -7.79 -19.54
CA ALA A 43 -2.92 -6.55 -18.97
C ALA A 43 -3.37 -5.27 -19.70
N LYS A 44 -3.70 -5.34 -21.00
CA LYS A 44 -3.94 -4.16 -21.84
C LYS A 44 -5.30 -4.05 -22.50
N HIS A 45 -6.04 -5.14 -22.58
CA HIS A 45 -7.38 -5.14 -23.18
C HIS A 45 -8.45 -5.52 -22.15
N GLY A 46 -8.14 -5.32 -20.87
CA GLY A 46 -9.07 -5.51 -19.76
C GLY A 46 -9.42 -6.97 -19.44
N GLY A 47 -8.62 -7.94 -19.91
CA GLY A 47 -8.84 -9.36 -19.59
C GLY A 47 -8.78 -9.66 -18.09
N VAL A 48 -8.00 -8.92 -17.30
CA VAL A 48 -8.01 -9.04 -15.83
C VAL A 48 -9.41 -8.78 -15.26
N VAL A 49 -10.14 -7.79 -15.79
CA VAL A 49 -11.47 -7.40 -15.28
C VAL A 49 -12.49 -8.50 -15.59
N TYR A 50 -12.46 -9.05 -16.81
CA TYR A 50 -13.30 -10.19 -17.19
C TYR A 50 -13.07 -11.40 -16.28
N ILE A 51 -11.81 -11.71 -15.94
CA ILE A 51 -11.51 -12.86 -15.09
C ILE A 51 -11.87 -12.57 -13.63
N LEU A 52 -11.66 -11.34 -13.14
CA LEU A 52 -12.05 -10.92 -11.79
C LEU A 52 -13.56 -10.94 -11.57
N GLU A 53 -14.36 -10.60 -12.59
CA GLU A 53 -15.82 -10.68 -12.54
C GLU A 53 -16.26 -12.10 -12.16
N LEU A 54 -15.66 -13.13 -12.74
CA LEU A 54 -15.98 -14.52 -12.40
C LEU A 54 -15.52 -14.90 -10.99
N LEU A 55 -14.42 -14.32 -10.52
CA LEU A 55 -13.78 -14.71 -9.26
C LEU A 55 -14.50 -14.11 -8.04
N LEU A 56 -14.88 -12.84 -8.12
CA LEU A 56 -15.52 -12.11 -7.03
C LEU A 56 -16.97 -12.58 -6.81
N PRO A 57 -17.50 -12.46 -5.59
CA PRO A 57 -18.87 -12.83 -5.31
C PRO A 57 -19.83 -11.94 -6.12
N LEU A 58 -20.56 -12.52 -7.07
CA LEU A 58 -21.57 -11.87 -7.89
C LEU A 58 -22.98 -12.15 -7.38
N GLN A 59 -23.97 -11.45 -7.94
CA GLN A 59 -25.40 -11.75 -7.73
C GLN A 59 -25.84 -13.08 -8.36
N GLU A 60 -25.13 -13.55 -9.39
CA GLU A 60 -25.38 -14.84 -10.04
C GLU A 60 -24.40 -15.89 -9.49
N GLU A 61 -24.90 -17.02 -8.99
CA GLU A 61 -24.06 -18.08 -8.45
C GLU A 61 -23.24 -18.76 -9.56
N ILE A 62 -21.97 -18.38 -9.68
CA ILE A 62 -21.01 -19.07 -10.54
C ILE A 62 -20.48 -20.31 -9.80
N PRO A 63 -20.51 -21.51 -10.41
CA PRO A 63 -20.01 -22.72 -9.78
C PRO A 63 -18.55 -22.59 -9.32
N LEU A 64 -18.23 -23.12 -8.13
CA LEU A 64 -16.89 -23.07 -7.53
C LEU A 64 -15.78 -23.50 -8.51
N GLN A 65 -16.01 -24.54 -9.30
CA GLN A 65 -15.05 -25.04 -10.28
C GLN A 65 -14.65 -23.98 -11.32
N GLN A 66 -15.61 -23.18 -11.80
CA GLN A 66 -15.32 -22.11 -12.76
C GLN A 66 -14.56 -20.96 -12.09
N ARG A 67 -14.91 -20.62 -10.84
CA ARG A 67 -14.23 -19.59 -10.06
C ARG A 67 -12.78 -19.98 -9.74
N ALA A 68 -12.56 -21.23 -9.34
CA ALA A 68 -11.23 -21.78 -9.11
C ALA A 68 -10.39 -21.85 -10.40
N ALA A 69 -11.00 -22.19 -11.55
CA ALA A 69 -10.32 -22.14 -12.84
C ALA A 69 -9.95 -20.70 -13.24
N ALA A 70 -10.82 -19.72 -13.00
CA ALA A 70 -10.54 -18.30 -13.23
C ALA A 70 -9.38 -17.79 -12.32
N ALA A 71 -9.37 -18.16 -11.04
CA ALA A 71 -8.26 -17.87 -10.13
C ALA A 71 -6.95 -18.49 -10.62
N SER A 72 -6.97 -19.76 -11.02
CA SER A 72 -5.79 -20.47 -11.53
C SER A 72 -5.26 -19.87 -12.83
N LEU A 73 -6.16 -19.38 -13.68
CA LEU A 73 -5.81 -18.62 -14.88
C LEU A 73 -5.08 -17.32 -14.52
N LEU A 74 -5.59 -16.53 -13.57
CA LEU A 74 -4.90 -15.31 -13.11
C LEU A 74 -3.52 -15.62 -12.54
N GLY A 75 -3.38 -16.63 -11.68
CA GLY A 75 -2.09 -17.04 -11.14
C GLY A 75 -1.08 -17.37 -12.23
N LYS A 76 -1.50 -18.13 -13.24
CA LYS A 76 -0.65 -18.49 -14.39
C LYS A 76 -0.28 -17.28 -15.27
N LEU A 77 -1.20 -16.34 -15.45
CA LEU A 77 -0.94 -15.09 -16.18
C LEU A 77 0.04 -14.18 -15.42
N VAL A 78 -0.09 -14.08 -14.09
CA VAL A 78 0.85 -13.33 -13.24
C VAL A 78 2.24 -13.94 -13.29
N ALA A 79 2.35 -15.27 -13.36
CA ALA A 79 3.62 -15.99 -13.49
C ALA A 79 4.24 -15.89 -14.90
N GLN A 80 3.58 -15.27 -15.88
CA GLN A 80 4.08 -15.19 -17.25
C GLN A 80 5.33 -14.28 -17.34
N PRO A 81 6.46 -14.73 -17.93
CA PRO A 81 7.75 -14.01 -17.83
C PRO A 81 7.80 -12.60 -18.46
N MET A 82 7.06 -12.34 -19.53
CA MET A 82 7.17 -11.08 -20.29
C MET A 82 6.20 -10.00 -19.81
N HIS A 83 4.97 -10.38 -19.52
CA HIS A 83 3.86 -9.47 -19.24
C HIS A 83 3.15 -9.78 -17.93
N GLY A 84 3.49 -10.87 -17.24
CA GLY A 84 2.96 -11.20 -15.92
C GLY A 84 3.16 -10.10 -14.87
N PRO A 85 4.30 -9.37 -14.80
CA PRO A 85 4.43 -8.22 -13.92
C PRO A 85 3.37 -7.12 -14.16
N ARG A 86 2.95 -6.91 -15.42
CA ARG A 86 1.89 -5.94 -15.75
C ARG A 86 0.51 -6.42 -15.32
N VAL A 87 0.27 -7.73 -15.39
CA VAL A 87 -0.95 -8.35 -14.86
C VAL A 87 -0.99 -8.19 -13.34
N ALA A 88 0.13 -8.45 -12.65
CA ALA A 88 0.26 -8.30 -11.20
C ALA A 88 -0.01 -6.86 -10.73
N ILE A 89 0.62 -5.86 -11.39
CA ILE A 89 0.38 -4.43 -11.12
C ILE A 89 -1.10 -4.09 -11.33
N THR A 90 -1.73 -4.63 -12.39
CA THR A 90 -3.14 -4.39 -12.66
C THR A 90 -4.04 -5.00 -11.58
N LEU A 91 -3.75 -6.22 -11.14
CA LEU A 91 -4.47 -6.86 -10.03
C LEU A 91 -4.30 -6.11 -8.69
N ALA A 92 -3.10 -5.60 -8.41
CA ALA A 92 -2.81 -4.83 -7.20
C ALA A 92 -3.55 -3.49 -7.12
N ARG A 93 -4.14 -3.01 -8.23
CA ARG A 93 -5.05 -1.86 -8.22
C ARG A 93 -6.44 -2.21 -7.69
N PHE A 94 -6.81 -3.48 -7.68
CA PHE A 94 -8.12 -3.96 -7.21
C PHE A 94 -8.05 -4.65 -5.86
N LEU A 95 -7.01 -5.45 -5.64
CA LEU A 95 -6.89 -6.34 -4.50
C LEU A 95 -5.66 -5.96 -3.64
N PRO A 96 -5.74 -6.10 -2.31
CA PRO A 96 -4.57 -6.01 -1.45
C PRO A 96 -3.46 -6.98 -1.86
N ASP A 97 -2.20 -6.58 -1.67
CA ASP A 97 -1.00 -7.38 -2.01
C ASP A 97 -1.04 -8.80 -1.42
N GLY A 98 -1.60 -8.95 -0.21
CA GLY A 98 -1.82 -10.25 0.41
C GLY A 98 -2.64 -11.19 -0.48
N LEU A 99 -3.76 -10.73 -1.02
CA LEU A 99 -4.60 -11.54 -1.92
C LEU A 99 -3.97 -11.72 -3.30
N VAL A 100 -3.26 -10.72 -3.83
CA VAL A 100 -2.50 -10.87 -5.08
C VAL A 100 -1.43 -11.97 -4.93
N SER A 101 -0.78 -12.07 -3.77
CA SER A 101 0.17 -13.15 -3.50
C SER A 101 -0.49 -14.53 -3.44
N VAL A 102 -1.69 -14.63 -2.85
CA VAL A 102 -2.47 -15.87 -2.84
C VAL A 102 -2.90 -16.28 -4.25
N ILE A 103 -3.30 -15.33 -5.10
CA ILE A 103 -3.62 -15.60 -6.52
C ILE A 103 -2.40 -16.12 -7.29
N ARG A 104 -1.22 -15.55 -7.03
CA ARG A 104 0.02 -15.94 -7.72
C ARG A 104 0.47 -17.35 -7.33
N ASP A 105 0.43 -17.67 -6.04
CA ASP A 105 1.13 -18.83 -5.50
C ASP A 105 0.18 -19.99 -5.12
N GLY A 106 -1.12 -19.72 -4.93
CA GLY A 106 -2.10 -20.67 -4.42
C GLY A 106 -2.91 -21.39 -5.50
N PRO A 107 -3.48 -22.58 -5.19
CA PRO A 107 -4.46 -23.24 -6.06
C PRO A 107 -5.76 -22.42 -6.10
N GLY A 108 -6.52 -22.55 -7.19
CA GLY A 108 -7.72 -21.75 -7.43
C GLY A 108 -8.77 -21.81 -6.32
N GLU A 109 -8.98 -22.98 -5.71
CA GLU A 109 -9.94 -23.17 -4.62
C GLU A 109 -9.51 -22.41 -3.36
N ALA A 110 -8.21 -22.36 -3.07
CA ALA A 110 -7.69 -21.61 -1.93
C ALA A 110 -7.83 -20.10 -2.14
N VAL A 111 -7.66 -19.63 -3.39
CA VAL A 111 -7.90 -18.23 -3.76
C VAL A 111 -9.37 -17.86 -3.54
N VAL A 112 -10.31 -18.69 -4.01
CA VAL A 112 -11.75 -18.45 -3.82
C VAL A 112 -12.08 -18.41 -2.34
N SER A 113 -11.57 -19.37 -1.56
CA SER A 113 -11.79 -19.38 -0.10
C SER A 113 -11.23 -18.13 0.59
N ALA A 114 -10.03 -17.68 0.21
CA ALA A 114 -9.43 -16.47 0.77
C ALA A 114 -10.24 -15.20 0.46
N LEU A 115 -10.88 -15.13 -0.71
CA LEU A 115 -11.73 -14.00 -1.10
C LEU A 115 -13.11 -13.99 -0.40
N GLU A 116 -13.56 -15.14 0.11
CA GLU A 116 -14.82 -15.25 0.85
C GLU A 116 -14.65 -15.08 2.37
N GLN A 117 -13.43 -15.27 2.86
CA GLN A 117 -13.11 -15.13 4.28
C GLN A 117 -13.04 -13.66 4.71
N ASN A 118 -13.63 -13.35 5.87
CA ASN A 118 -13.36 -12.08 6.54
C ASN A 118 -11.98 -12.12 7.20
N THR A 119 -11.03 -11.35 6.65
CA THR A 119 -9.65 -11.30 7.15
C THR A 119 -9.33 -9.89 7.58
N GLU A 120 -9.06 -9.71 8.87
CA GLU A 120 -8.63 -8.43 9.44
C GLU A 120 -7.37 -8.67 10.27
N THR A 121 -6.23 -8.55 9.62
CA THR A 121 -4.90 -8.73 10.21
C THR A 121 -4.04 -7.50 9.93
N PRO A 122 -2.94 -7.29 10.67
CA PRO A 122 -2.04 -6.18 10.40
C PRO A 122 -1.54 -6.12 8.95
N GLU A 123 -1.42 -7.25 8.25
CA GLU A 123 -0.91 -7.32 6.86
C GLU A 123 -1.99 -7.35 5.77
N LEU A 124 -3.22 -7.68 6.14
CA LEU A 124 -4.31 -7.87 5.19
C LEU A 124 -5.64 -7.54 5.85
N VAL A 125 -6.35 -6.60 5.26
CA VAL A 125 -7.75 -6.32 5.55
C VAL A 125 -8.55 -6.60 4.29
N TRP A 126 -9.49 -7.52 4.42
CA TRP A 126 -10.40 -7.94 3.38
C TRP A 126 -11.70 -8.39 4.02
N THR A 127 -12.76 -7.63 3.78
CA THR A 127 -14.07 -7.90 4.36
C THR A 127 -15.08 -8.29 3.27
N PRO A 128 -16.18 -8.99 3.62
CA PRO A 128 -17.27 -9.25 2.68
C PRO A 128 -17.86 -7.97 2.07
N ALA A 129 -17.84 -6.85 2.81
CA ALA A 129 -18.28 -5.54 2.30
C ALA A 129 -17.35 -5.02 1.20
N MET A 130 -16.02 -5.08 1.42
CA MET A 130 -15.03 -4.72 0.41
C MET A 130 -15.13 -5.63 -0.83
N ALA A 131 -15.35 -6.93 -0.62
CA ALA A 131 -15.55 -7.89 -1.71
C ALA A 131 -16.80 -7.55 -2.55
N ALA A 132 -17.92 -7.23 -1.89
CA ALA A 132 -19.16 -6.83 -2.56
C ALA A 132 -19.01 -5.48 -3.29
N SER A 133 -18.36 -4.50 -2.66
CA SER A 133 -18.06 -3.18 -3.22
C SER A 133 -17.20 -3.31 -4.49
N LEU A 134 -16.12 -4.09 -4.43
CA LEU A 134 -15.27 -4.37 -5.59
C LEU A 134 -16.02 -5.12 -6.69
N SER A 135 -16.84 -6.12 -6.33
CA SER A 135 -17.65 -6.87 -7.28
C SER A 135 -18.59 -5.97 -8.09
N ALA A 136 -19.30 -5.05 -7.42
CA ALA A 136 -20.19 -4.08 -8.07
C ALA A 136 -19.42 -3.13 -9.01
N GLN A 137 -18.23 -2.69 -8.61
CA GLN A 137 -17.36 -1.85 -9.45
C GLN A 137 -16.89 -2.62 -10.69
N ILE A 138 -16.39 -3.84 -10.51
CA ILE A 138 -15.92 -4.71 -11.59
C ILE A 138 -17.06 -5.02 -12.58
N ALA A 139 -18.26 -5.37 -12.11
CA ALA A 139 -19.40 -5.64 -12.99
C ALA A 139 -19.76 -4.43 -13.87
N THR A 140 -19.69 -3.21 -13.32
CA THR A 140 -19.88 -1.96 -14.08
C THR A 140 -18.77 -1.80 -15.14
N MET A 141 -17.52 -2.00 -14.74
CA MET A 141 -16.36 -1.87 -15.62
C MET A 141 -16.38 -2.89 -16.76
N VAL A 142 -16.76 -4.14 -16.49
CA VAL A 142 -16.92 -5.17 -17.53
C VAL A 142 -18.00 -4.78 -18.52
N SER A 143 -19.16 -4.33 -18.03
CA SER A 143 -20.28 -3.94 -18.89
C SER A 143 -19.89 -2.79 -19.84
N ASP A 144 -19.22 -1.77 -19.33
CA ASP A 144 -18.72 -0.65 -20.13
C ASP A 144 -17.63 -1.08 -21.12
N LEU A 145 -16.66 -1.88 -20.65
CA LEU A 145 -15.58 -2.39 -21.49
C LEU A 145 -16.12 -3.25 -22.64
N TYR A 146 -17.03 -4.18 -22.35
CA TYR A 146 -17.66 -5.03 -23.35
C TYR A 146 -18.39 -4.21 -24.40
N ARG A 147 -19.19 -3.21 -23.97
CA ARG A 147 -19.91 -2.32 -24.89
C ARG A 147 -18.97 -1.57 -25.84
N GLU A 148 -17.81 -1.12 -25.37
CA GLU A 148 -16.85 -0.43 -26.22
C GLU A 148 -16.11 -1.39 -27.17
N GLN A 149 -15.74 -2.58 -26.71
CA GLN A 149 -14.99 -3.54 -27.52
C GLN A 149 -15.84 -4.18 -28.63
N VAL A 150 -17.14 -4.39 -28.40
CA VAL A 150 -18.07 -4.91 -29.43
C VAL A 150 -18.20 -3.96 -30.64
N LYS A 151 -17.84 -2.69 -30.49
CA LYS A 151 -17.77 -1.73 -31.61
C LYS A 151 -16.59 -1.97 -32.55
N GLY A 152 -15.82 -3.04 -32.36
CA GLY A 152 -14.70 -3.44 -33.22
C GLY A 152 -13.41 -2.68 -32.98
N ARG A 153 -13.29 -1.96 -31.86
CA ARG A 153 -12.04 -1.28 -31.47
C ARG A 153 -11.31 -2.11 -30.42
N ILE A 154 -10.06 -2.46 -30.71
CA ILE A 154 -9.13 -2.89 -29.66
C ILE A 154 -8.83 -1.66 -28.82
N VAL A 155 -9.33 -1.65 -27.60
CA VAL A 155 -9.13 -0.55 -26.65
C VAL A 155 -7.89 -0.85 -25.82
N ASP A 156 -6.92 0.05 -25.82
CA ASP A 156 -5.89 0.09 -24.79
C ASP A 156 -6.57 0.52 -23.48
N TRP A 157 -6.92 -0.48 -22.69
CA TRP A 157 -7.66 -0.32 -21.47
C TRP A 157 -6.70 -0.15 -20.29
N ASP A 158 -7.02 0.80 -19.43
CA ASP A 158 -6.34 1.02 -18.17
C ASP A 158 -7.35 1.10 -17.03
N VAL A 159 -6.93 0.69 -15.83
CA VAL A 159 -7.80 0.72 -14.65
C VAL A 159 -8.05 2.17 -14.27
N PRO A 160 -9.32 2.61 -14.13
CA PRO A 160 -9.64 3.94 -13.62
C PRO A 160 -9.04 4.15 -12.23
N GLU A 161 -8.57 5.36 -11.91
CA GLU A 161 -7.97 5.69 -10.61
C GLU A 161 -8.89 5.43 -9.40
N GLN A 162 -10.20 5.34 -9.63
CA GLN A 162 -11.23 5.18 -8.60
C GLN A 162 -11.55 3.70 -8.26
N ALA A 163 -11.03 2.73 -9.00
CA ALA A 163 -11.53 1.35 -8.97
C ALA A 163 -10.99 0.45 -7.82
N SER A 164 -10.30 1.03 -6.83
CA SER A 164 -9.61 0.24 -5.81
C SER A 164 -10.49 -0.06 -4.60
N ALA A 165 -10.55 -1.32 -4.16
CA ALA A 165 -11.11 -1.69 -2.85
C ALA A 165 -10.35 -1.02 -1.68
N GLN A 166 -9.14 -0.52 -1.95
CA GLN A 166 -8.32 0.26 -1.02
C GLN A 166 -8.92 1.65 -0.72
N GLN A 167 -9.92 2.11 -1.48
CA GLN A 167 -10.55 3.42 -1.27
C GLN A 167 -11.23 3.51 0.11
N GLU A 168 -11.86 2.43 0.57
CA GLU A 168 -12.52 2.33 1.88
C GLU A 168 -11.52 2.39 3.05
N MET A 169 -10.23 2.15 2.77
CA MET A 169 -9.16 2.14 3.77
C MET A 169 -8.21 3.33 3.67
N ARG A 170 -8.51 4.34 2.84
CA ARG A 170 -7.65 5.52 2.66
C ARG A 170 -7.35 6.27 3.95
N ASP A 171 -8.27 6.22 4.91
CA ASP A 171 -8.15 6.90 6.21
C ASP A 171 -7.47 6.03 7.28
N GLU A 172 -7.11 4.78 6.97
CA GLU A 172 -6.41 3.89 7.89
C GLU A 172 -4.88 4.02 7.70
N PRO A 173 -4.13 4.40 8.75
CA PRO A 173 -2.69 4.59 8.63
C PRO A 173 -1.99 3.28 8.36
N GLN A 174 -1.35 3.19 7.19
CA GLN A 174 -0.60 2.02 6.74
C GLN A 174 0.88 2.37 6.55
N VAL A 175 1.76 1.51 7.06
CA VAL A 175 3.21 1.68 6.97
C VAL A 175 3.87 0.41 6.46
N GLY A 176 4.58 0.49 5.34
CA GLY A 176 5.25 -0.68 4.76
C GLY A 176 4.31 -1.83 4.41
N GLY A 177 3.01 -1.56 4.19
CA GLY A 177 1.96 -2.55 3.97
C GLY A 177 1.24 -3.00 5.24
N ILE A 178 1.57 -2.46 6.42
CA ILE A 178 0.99 -2.85 7.71
C ILE A 178 -0.01 -1.81 8.21
N TYR A 179 -1.22 -2.23 8.54
CA TYR A 179 -2.24 -1.39 9.18
C TYR A 179 -1.89 -1.18 10.66
N VAL A 180 -1.53 0.06 11.01
CA VAL A 180 -0.92 0.37 12.30
C VAL A 180 -1.88 0.11 13.46
N ARG A 181 -3.16 0.46 13.33
CA ARG A 181 -4.13 0.24 14.42
C ARG A 181 -4.39 -1.24 14.65
N LEU A 182 -4.42 -2.06 13.60
CA LEU A 182 -4.55 -3.51 13.73
C LEU A 182 -3.31 -4.14 14.36
N PHE A 183 -2.11 -3.69 13.97
CA PHE A 183 -0.88 -4.12 14.64
C PHE A 183 -0.90 -3.80 16.14
N LEU A 184 -1.35 -2.61 16.53
CA LEU A 184 -1.44 -2.24 17.95
C LEU A 184 -2.45 -3.08 18.75
N LYS A 185 -3.49 -3.63 18.10
CA LYS A 185 -4.43 -4.58 18.75
C LYS A 185 -3.77 -5.93 19.03
N ASP A 186 -2.89 -6.41 18.16
CA ASP A 186 -2.10 -7.63 18.38
C ASP A 186 -0.62 -7.45 17.98
N PRO A 187 0.21 -6.84 18.86
CA PRO A 187 1.61 -6.56 18.54
C PRO A 187 2.48 -7.81 18.37
N LYS A 188 1.98 -8.99 18.78
CA LYS A 188 2.69 -10.27 18.67
C LYS A 188 2.41 -10.97 17.34
N PHE A 189 1.57 -10.39 16.49
CA PHE A 189 1.29 -10.93 15.17
C PHE A 189 2.60 -11.14 14.37
N PRO A 190 2.81 -12.33 13.78
CA PRO A 190 4.04 -12.65 13.08
C PRO A 190 4.10 -11.95 11.72
N LEU A 191 4.73 -10.77 11.69
CA LEU A 191 4.94 -10.01 10.45
C LEU A 191 5.94 -10.71 9.53
N ARG A 192 5.66 -10.73 8.22
CA ARG A 192 6.54 -11.27 7.17
C ARG A 192 7.82 -10.47 7.03
N ASN A 193 7.75 -9.15 7.17
CA ASN A 193 8.91 -8.27 7.03
C ASN A 193 8.95 -7.16 8.11
N PRO A 194 9.26 -7.53 9.37
CA PRO A 194 9.25 -6.57 10.48
C PRO A 194 10.32 -5.48 10.36
N LYS A 195 11.41 -5.73 9.61
CA LYS A 195 12.43 -4.71 9.32
C LYS A 195 11.89 -3.60 8.42
N ARG A 196 11.19 -3.96 7.35
CA ARG A 196 10.54 -2.99 6.45
C ARG A 196 9.49 -2.16 7.20
N PHE A 197 8.72 -2.79 8.08
CA PHE A 197 7.76 -2.07 8.92
C PHE A 197 8.45 -1.08 9.86
N LEU A 198 9.54 -1.49 10.53
CA LEU A 198 10.33 -0.61 11.40
C LEU A 198 10.91 0.60 10.64
N GLU A 199 11.55 0.36 9.48
CA GLU A 199 12.11 1.43 8.65
C GLU A 199 11.03 2.44 8.25
N GLY A 200 9.90 1.95 7.74
CA GLY A 200 8.77 2.81 7.38
C GLY A 200 8.21 3.57 8.57
N LEU A 201 8.10 2.95 9.75
CA LEU A 201 7.58 3.60 10.94
C LEU A 201 8.51 4.75 11.38
N LEU A 202 9.83 4.54 11.33
CA LEU A 202 10.81 5.57 11.67
C LEU A 202 10.77 6.74 10.68
N ASP A 203 10.75 6.45 9.38
CA ASP A 203 10.69 7.47 8.33
C ASP A 203 9.41 8.31 8.43
N GLN A 204 8.27 7.64 8.58
CA GLN A 204 6.98 8.33 8.66
C GLN A 204 6.81 9.06 9.99
N TYR A 205 7.31 8.51 11.10
CA TYR A 205 7.30 9.21 12.38
C TYR A 205 8.12 10.50 12.31
N LEU A 206 9.37 10.43 11.84
CA LEU A 206 10.25 11.60 11.67
C LEU A 206 9.65 12.64 10.73
N SER A 207 9.00 12.20 9.66
CA SER A 207 8.31 13.09 8.72
C SER A 207 7.07 13.75 9.36
N SER A 208 6.30 12.99 10.13
CA SER A 208 5.07 13.48 10.78
C SER A 208 5.36 14.54 11.84
N ILE A 209 6.38 14.33 12.68
CA ILE A 209 6.81 15.35 13.66
C ILE A 209 7.37 16.58 12.96
N ALA A 210 8.14 16.40 11.87
CA ALA A 210 8.65 17.54 11.09
C ALA A 210 7.51 18.39 10.49
N ALA A 211 6.44 17.74 10.00
CA ALA A 211 5.28 18.42 9.44
C ALA A 211 4.50 19.22 10.50
N THR A 212 4.41 18.75 11.75
CA THR A 212 3.78 19.52 12.84
C THR A 212 4.52 20.83 13.17
N HIS A 213 5.75 21.02 12.68
CA HIS A 213 6.52 22.24 12.90
C HIS A 213 6.20 23.37 11.91
N TYR A 214 5.61 23.07 10.75
CA TYR A 214 5.21 24.06 9.75
C TYR A 214 3.69 24.22 9.83
N GLU A 215 3.20 25.33 10.41
CA GLU A 215 1.78 25.63 10.70
C GLU A 215 0.83 25.71 9.47
N SER A 216 1.16 25.10 8.34
CA SER A 216 0.41 25.27 7.09
C SER A 216 -0.61 24.17 6.77
N GLU A 217 -0.62 23.05 7.48
CA GLU A 217 -1.59 21.97 7.24
C GLU A 217 -2.22 21.49 8.55
N SER A 218 -3.50 21.14 8.51
CA SER A 218 -4.21 20.49 9.60
C SER A 218 -3.63 19.08 9.80
N VAL A 219 -2.47 18.98 10.45
CA VAL A 219 -1.83 17.70 10.74
C VAL A 219 -2.68 16.99 11.79
N ASP A 220 -3.10 15.76 11.49
CA ASP A 220 -3.76 14.89 12.44
C ASP A 220 -2.83 14.65 13.64
N PRO A 221 -3.12 15.21 14.84
CA PRO A 221 -2.26 15.08 16.01
C PRO A 221 -2.18 13.62 16.50
N GLU A 222 -3.11 12.75 16.07
CA GLU A 222 -3.13 11.34 16.47
C GLU A 222 -2.09 10.50 15.71
N LEU A 223 -1.67 10.92 14.51
CA LEU A 223 -0.79 10.13 13.66
C LEU A 223 0.62 9.94 14.27
N PRO A 224 1.36 10.99 14.70
CA PRO A 224 2.66 10.81 15.35
C PRO A 224 2.58 9.96 16.61
N LEU A 225 1.49 10.12 17.39
CA LEU A 225 1.26 9.33 18.60
C LEU A 225 1.08 7.84 18.25
N LEU A 226 0.25 7.53 17.26
CA LEU A 226 0.02 6.16 16.80
C LEU A 226 1.30 5.49 16.28
N LEU A 227 2.09 6.22 15.47
CA LEU A 227 3.36 5.74 14.93
C LEU A 227 4.37 5.47 16.06
N SER A 228 4.46 6.37 17.05
CA SER A 228 5.35 6.18 18.21
C SER A 228 4.93 4.98 19.07
N ALA A 229 3.63 4.78 19.29
CA ALA A 229 3.11 3.63 20.02
C ALA A 229 3.42 2.31 19.30
N ALA A 230 3.31 2.30 17.96
CA ALA A 230 3.62 1.14 17.14
C ALA A 230 5.13 0.83 17.14
N LEU A 231 5.99 1.85 17.04
CA LEU A 231 7.44 1.71 17.16
C LEU A 231 7.83 1.08 18.51
N VAL A 232 7.32 1.62 19.61
CA VAL A 232 7.60 1.11 20.96
C VAL A 232 7.10 -0.33 21.11
N SER A 233 5.90 -0.62 20.62
CA SER A 233 5.32 -1.97 20.70
C SER A 233 6.12 -2.97 19.88
N LEU A 234 6.53 -2.60 18.67
CA LEU A 234 7.35 -3.45 17.79
C LEU A 234 8.70 -3.79 18.42
N LEU A 235 9.42 -2.78 18.94
CA LEU A 235 10.73 -2.99 19.58
C LEU A 235 10.61 -3.77 20.90
N ARG A 236 9.47 -3.67 21.60
CA ARG A 236 9.21 -4.48 22.80
C ARG A 236 9.05 -5.97 22.47
N VAL A 237 8.37 -6.29 21.37
CA VAL A 237 8.15 -7.68 20.93
C VAL A 237 9.40 -8.24 20.25
N HIS A 238 10.10 -7.42 19.47
CA HIS A 238 11.29 -7.80 18.71
C HIS A 238 12.50 -6.90 19.05
N PRO A 239 13.10 -7.05 20.25
CA PRO A 239 14.19 -6.18 20.70
C PRO A 239 15.43 -6.23 19.81
N ALA A 240 15.68 -7.34 19.11
CA ALA A 240 16.78 -7.48 18.15
C ALA A 240 16.70 -6.50 16.97
N LEU A 241 15.54 -5.89 16.72
CA LEU A 241 15.39 -4.86 15.70
C LEU A 241 15.99 -3.51 16.15
N ALA A 242 16.26 -3.30 17.44
CA ALA A 242 16.87 -2.07 17.94
C ALA A 242 18.29 -1.87 17.38
N ASP A 243 19.05 -2.96 17.21
CA ASP A 243 20.39 -2.91 16.58
C ASP A 243 20.31 -2.38 15.14
N HIS A 244 19.23 -2.72 14.43
CA HIS A 244 18.96 -2.25 13.07
C HIS A 244 18.69 -0.73 13.03
N VAL A 245 17.97 -0.20 14.03
CA VAL A 245 17.76 1.25 14.20
C VAL A 245 19.09 1.99 14.37
N GLY A 246 19.98 1.42 15.17
CA GLY A 246 21.33 1.93 15.39
C GLY A 246 22.17 1.91 14.11
N TYR A 247 22.19 0.77 13.41
CA TYR A 247 22.93 0.57 12.17
C TYR A 247 22.52 1.56 11.06
N LEU A 248 21.23 1.82 10.92
CA LEU A 248 20.70 2.76 9.92
C LEU A 248 20.86 4.24 10.31
N GLY A 249 21.42 4.54 11.49
CA GLY A 249 21.69 5.92 11.91
C GLY A 249 20.41 6.73 12.22
N TYR A 250 19.33 6.06 12.62
CA TYR A 250 18.10 6.75 13.05
C TYR A 250 18.22 7.35 14.45
N VAL A 251 19.11 6.82 15.31
CA VAL A 251 19.27 7.30 16.69
C VAL A 251 19.63 8.80 16.76
N PRO A 252 20.65 9.31 16.04
CA PRO A 252 20.92 10.76 16.04
C PRO A 252 19.76 11.59 15.50
N LYS A 253 19.01 11.10 14.51
CA LYS A 253 17.86 11.80 13.93
C LYS A 253 16.72 11.94 14.94
N LEU A 254 16.40 10.87 15.67
CA LEU A 254 15.39 10.88 16.72
C LEU A 254 15.78 11.84 17.86
N VAL A 255 17.03 11.79 18.32
CA VAL A 255 17.53 12.70 19.36
C VAL A 255 17.45 14.16 18.92
N ALA A 256 17.85 14.46 17.68
CA ALA A 256 17.76 15.80 17.14
C ALA A 256 16.30 16.30 17.05
N ALA A 257 15.38 15.44 16.64
CA ALA A 257 13.96 15.78 16.56
C ALA A 257 13.35 16.07 17.94
N VAL A 258 13.64 15.24 18.95
CA VAL A 258 13.19 15.47 20.33
C VAL A 258 13.79 16.75 20.92
N ALA A 259 15.07 17.02 20.65
CA ALA A 259 15.72 18.26 21.09
C ALA A 259 15.15 19.52 20.42
N TYR A 260 14.61 19.38 19.20
CA TYR A 260 13.91 20.46 18.52
C TYR A 260 12.54 20.72 19.17
N GLU A 261 11.74 19.67 19.41
CA GLU A 261 10.44 19.82 20.10
C GLU A 261 10.59 20.42 21.49
N GLY A 262 11.55 19.96 22.30
CA GLY A 262 11.78 20.53 23.62
C GLY A 262 12.15 22.02 23.61
N ARG A 263 12.87 22.49 22.58
CA ARG A 263 13.13 23.93 22.39
C ARG A 263 11.87 24.70 21.99
N ARG A 264 11.01 24.09 21.19
CA ARG A 264 9.75 24.69 20.73
C ARG A 264 8.75 24.83 21.86
N GLU A 265 8.59 23.80 22.69
CA GLU A 265 7.77 23.84 23.91
C GLU A 265 8.26 24.95 24.86
N ALA A 266 9.58 25.06 25.10
CA ALA A 266 10.15 26.12 25.93
C ALA A 266 9.90 27.53 25.36
N MET A 267 10.00 27.70 24.04
CA MET A 267 9.67 28.96 23.36
C MET A 267 8.18 29.31 23.44
N SER A 268 7.28 28.31 23.35
CA SER A 268 5.83 28.53 23.50
C SER A 268 5.38 28.75 24.95
N SER A 269 6.08 28.14 25.92
CA SER A 269 5.74 28.22 27.34
C SER A 269 6.29 29.48 28.03
N GLY A 270 7.01 30.35 27.30
CA GLY A 270 7.55 31.60 27.84
C GLY A 270 8.71 31.42 28.84
N ASP A 271 9.29 30.22 28.93
CA ASP A 271 10.30 29.87 29.94
C ASP A 271 11.72 30.21 29.46
N MET A 272 11.88 31.34 28.76
CA MET A 272 13.19 31.97 28.64
C MET A 272 13.46 32.68 29.95
N LYS A 273 14.26 32.05 30.83
CA LYS A 273 14.87 32.74 31.97
C LYS A 273 15.48 34.06 31.47
N ASP A 274 14.84 35.15 31.83
CA ASP A 274 15.32 36.51 31.72
C ASP A 274 16.65 36.59 32.47
N GLY A 275 17.74 36.51 31.71
CA GLY A 275 19.09 36.35 32.18
C GLY A 275 19.90 37.59 31.89
N GLY A 276 19.62 38.68 32.58
CA GLY A 276 20.59 39.75 32.78
C GLY A 276 20.00 41.14 32.89
N ASN A 277 19.56 41.53 34.09
CA ASN A 277 19.42 42.93 34.42
C ASN A 277 20.42 43.32 35.53
N MET A 278 21.00 44.52 35.35
CA MET A 278 21.89 45.30 36.24
C MET A 278 23.37 44.94 36.34
N ALA A 279 24.19 45.70 35.60
CA ALA A 279 25.28 46.43 36.24
C ALA A 279 25.42 47.83 35.60
N ASP A 280 24.77 48.78 36.26
CA ASP A 280 25.03 50.21 36.19
C ASP A 280 26.52 50.48 36.42
N ARG A 281 27.24 50.97 35.40
CA ARG A 281 28.54 51.63 35.56
C ARG A 281 28.57 52.93 34.78
N LYS A 282 28.11 53.95 35.50
CA LYS A 282 28.38 55.37 35.33
C LYS A 282 29.85 55.64 34.94
N TYR A 283 30.01 56.58 34.02
CA TYR A 283 31.26 57.22 33.61
C TYR A 283 32.10 57.71 34.80
N GLU A 284 33.41 57.43 34.78
CA GLU A 284 34.45 58.34 35.24
C GLU A 284 35.79 58.01 34.57
N SER A 285 36.59 59.06 34.43
CA SER A 285 37.64 59.30 33.46
C SER A 285 39.04 58.81 33.87
N ASP A 286 39.92 58.89 32.87
CA ASP A 286 41.35 59.20 32.96
C ASP A 286 42.42 58.10 32.88
N GLU A 287 43.28 58.35 31.87
CA GLU A 287 44.72 58.19 31.82
C GLU A 287 45.35 56.83 31.46
N GLN A 288 45.95 56.84 30.26
CA GLN A 288 46.98 55.91 29.79
C GLN A 288 48.19 55.94 30.74
N PRO A 289 48.82 54.78 31.02
CA PRO A 289 50.22 54.75 31.38
C PRO A 289 51.06 54.21 30.20
N ALA A 290 51.86 55.14 29.68
CA ALA A 290 53.25 55.02 29.25
C ALA A 290 53.85 53.64 28.89
N GLN A 291 54.49 53.68 27.73
CA GLN A 291 55.57 52.82 27.26
C GLN A 291 56.65 52.59 28.33
N THR A 292 57.12 51.35 28.48
CA THR A 292 58.47 51.02 28.98
C THR A 292 59.52 51.53 27.97
N PRO A 293 60.70 52.02 28.41
CA PRO A 293 61.83 51.09 28.58
C PRO A 293 62.90 51.49 29.63
N GLN A 294 63.88 50.59 29.81
CA GLN A 294 65.23 50.75 30.43
C GLN A 294 65.26 50.73 31.96
N GLU A 295 66.12 49.98 32.66
CA GLU A 295 67.39 49.24 32.38
C GLU A 295 67.40 47.94 33.21
#